data_AF-A0A960JPE5-F1
#
_entry.id   AF-A0A960JPE5-F1
#
_cell.length_a   1.000
_cell.length_b   1.000
_cell.length_c   1.000
_cell.angle_alpha   90.00
_cell.angle_beta   90.00
_cell.angle_gamma   90.00
#
_symmetry.space_group_name_H-M   'P 1'
#
loop_
_entity.id
_entity.type
_entity.pdbx_description
1 polymer ?
#
loop_
_entity_poly.entity_id
_entity_poly.type
_entity_poly.pdbx_seq_one_letter_code
_entity_poly.pdbx_strand_id
1 'polypeptide(L)'
;EEPAETSTADGTEPAATSSFSIDVWADNWAAVYVDGELVGEDSVPITTERSFNSETFTFEAAYPFTIAIEAKDFKETDSGIEYIGEP
;
A
#
# COMPACT_ATOMS: atom_id res chain seq x y z
N GLU A 1 -38.26 -13.69 42.09
CA GLU A 1 -37.01 -12.98 41.77
C GLU A 1 -36.57 -13.44 40.39
N GLU A 2 -36.56 -12.53 39.42
CA GLU A 2 -35.92 -12.76 38.12
C GLU A 2 -34.40 -12.61 38.27
N PRO A 3 -33.58 -13.45 37.63
CA PRO A 3 -32.18 -13.12 37.46
C PRO A 3 -32.04 -12.15 36.29
N ALA A 4 -31.35 -11.03 36.54
CA ALA A 4 -31.05 -10.01 35.56
C ALA A 4 -30.11 -10.55 34.47
N GLU A 5 -30.50 -10.36 33.20
CA GLU A 5 -29.61 -10.55 32.06
C GLU A 5 -28.56 -9.44 32.04
N THR A 6 -27.29 -9.82 32.12
CA THR A 6 -26.16 -8.89 32.01
C THR A 6 -25.91 -8.61 30.53
N SER A 7 -26.43 -7.49 30.02
CA SER A 7 -26.08 -6.97 28.70
C SER A 7 -24.66 -6.44 28.71
N THR A 8 -23.72 -7.22 28.16
CA THR A 8 -22.39 -6.73 27.78
C THR A 8 -22.52 -6.15 26.37
N ALA A 9 -22.97 -4.90 26.27
CA ALA A 9 -22.97 -4.16 25.01
C ALA A 9 -21.67 -3.34 24.93
N ASP A 10 -20.60 -3.94 24.42
CA ASP A 10 -19.52 -3.17 23.81
C ASP A 10 -19.99 -2.81 22.39
N GLY A 11 -20.81 -1.76 22.32
CA GLY A 11 -21.46 -1.30 21.11
C GLY A 11 -20.49 -0.54 20.22
N THR A 12 -19.67 -1.28 19.48
CA THR A 12 -19.05 -0.77 18.26
C THR A 12 -19.53 -1.65 17.11
N GLU A 13 -20.49 -1.16 16.32
CA GLU A 13 -20.79 -1.79 15.03
C GLU A 13 -19.52 -1.77 14.17
N PRO A 14 -19.18 -2.86 13.48
CA PRO A 14 -18.01 -2.87 12.60
C PRO A 14 -18.17 -1.76 11.56
N ALA A 15 -17.13 -0.94 11.41
CA ALA A 15 -17.13 0.13 10.42
C ALA A 15 -17.33 -0.46 9.02
N ALA A 16 -18.17 0.17 8.22
CA ALA A 16 -18.49 -0.32 6.88
C ALA A 16 -17.23 -0.28 5.99
N THR A 17 -16.89 -1.43 5.42
CA THR A 17 -15.79 -1.58 4.47
C THR A 17 -16.18 -1.05 3.09
N SER A 18 -15.24 -0.39 2.41
CA SER A 18 -15.35 0.07 1.02
C SER A 18 -14.17 -0.43 0.21
N SER A 19 -14.35 -0.51 -1.11
CA SER A 19 -13.26 -0.82 -2.05
C SER A 19 -12.55 0.45 -2.48
N PHE A 20 -11.22 0.41 -2.51
CA PHE A 20 -10.33 1.49 -2.89
C PHE A 20 -9.38 1.03 -3.99
N SER A 21 -8.90 2.00 -4.77
CA SER A 21 -7.81 1.82 -5.74
C SER A 21 -6.73 2.86 -5.46
N ILE A 22 -5.47 2.46 -5.58
CA ILE A 22 -4.31 3.33 -5.48
C ILE A 22 -3.43 3.14 -6.70
N ASP A 23 -3.06 4.25 -7.33
CA ASP A 23 -2.08 4.30 -8.41
C ASP A 23 -0.77 4.85 -7.82
N VAL A 24 0.32 4.11 -8.03
CA VAL A 24 1.65 4.44 -7.50
C VAL A 24 2.62 4.60 -8.66
N TRP A 25 3.27 5.76 -8.73
CA TRP A 25 4.40 6.00 -9.63
C TRP A 25 5.67 6.12 -8.81
N ALA A 26 6.65 5.26 -9.11
CA ALA A 26 7.91 5.21 -8.40
C ALA A 26 9.09 5.07 -9.37
N ASP A 27 10.21 5.64 -8.95
CA ASP A 27 11.51 5.38 -9.56
C ASP A 27 11.98 4.00 -9.07
N ASN A 28 12.13 3.05 -10.01
CA ASN A 28 12.42 1.61 -9.82
C ASN A 28 11.47 0.71 -8.99
N TRP A 29 10.98 1.08 -7.81
CA TRP A 29 10.14 0.18 -6.98
C TRP A 29 9.34 0.87 -5.87
N ALA A 30 8.14 0.34 -5.60
CA ALA A 30 7.35 0.68 -4.40
C ALA A 30 6.56 -0.50 -3.83
N ALA A 31 6.18 -0.39 -2.55
CA ALA A 31 5.18 -1.22 -1.88
C ALA A 31 4.20 -0.37 -1.08
N VAL A 32 2.95 -0.83 -1.04
CA VAL A 32 1.82 -0.18 -0.37
C VAL A 32 1.29 -1.07 0.73
N TYR A 33 1.09 -0.48 1.90
CA TYR A 33 0.51 -1.12 3.07
C TYR A 33 -0.73 -0.36 3.54
N VAL A 34 -1.72 -1.09 4.02
CA VAL A 34 -2.92 -0.54 4.65
C VAL A 34 -3.01 -1.10 6.07
N ASP A 35 -3.03 -0.21 7.06
CA ASP A 35 -2.95 -0.55 8.49
C ASP A 35 -1.81 -1.53 8.85
N GLY A 36 -0.70 -1.44 8.11
CA GLY A 36 0.49 -2.28 8.28
C GLY A 36 0.47 -3.59 7.51
N GLU A 37 -0.62 -3.93 6.80
CA GLU A 37 -0.71 -5.11 5.95
C GLU A 37 -0.33 -4.78 4.50
N LEU A 38 0.52 -5.61 3.88
CA LEU A 38 0.95 -5.43 2.49
C LEU A 38 -0.22 -5.66 1.53
N VAL A 39 -0.56 -4.64 0.76
CA VAL A 39 -1.61 -4.70 -0.27
C VAL A 39 -1.02 -4.96 -1.65
N GLY A 40 0.18 -4.47 -1.91
CA GLY A 40 0.84 -4.66 -3.19
C GLY A 40 2.25 -4.11 -3.22
N GLU A 41 3.06 -4.66 -4.11
CA GLU A 41 4.40 -4.19 -4.43
C GLU A 41 4.61 -4.22 -5.94
N ASP A 42 5.65 -3.52 -6.40
CA ASP A 42 6.00 -3.44 -7.82
C ASP A 42 6.18 -4.83 -8.44
N SER A 43 5.66 -5.02 -9.64
CA SER A 43 5.57 -6.34 -10.30
C SER A 43 6.92 -6.91 -10.73
N VAL A 44 7.97 -6.09 -10.75
CA VAL A 44 9.33 -6.55 -11.03
C VAL A 44 10.31 -6.11 -9.94
N PRO A 45 11.46 -6.79 -9.82
CA PRO A 45 12.43 -6.52 -8.76
C PRO A 45 13.00 -5.09 -8.81
N ILE A 46 13.38 -4.57 -7.64
CA ILE A 46 14.11 -3.30 -7.50
C ILE A 46 15.40 -3.22 -8.36
N THR A 47 16.02 -4.35 -8.67
CA THR A 47 17.23 -4.41 -9.51
C THR A 47 16.93 -4.37 -11.02
N THR A 48 15.67 -4.19 -11.42
CA THR A 48 15.32 -4.02 -12.83
C THR A 48 15.69 -2.63 -13.30
N GLU A 49 16.53 -2.56 -14.33
CA GLU A 49 17.04 -1.34 -14.94
C GLU A 49 15.93 -0.60 -15.72
N ARG A 50 15.33 0.43 -15.10
CA ARG A 50 14.25 1.27 -15.65
C ARG A 50 13.98 2.49 -14.76
N SER A 51 13.63 3.63 -15.35
CA SER A 51 13.48 4.89 -14.59
C SER A 51 12.12 5.19 -13.98
N PHE A 52 11.04 4.54 -14.42
CA PHE A 52 9.72 4.78 -13.82
C PHE A 52 8.79 3.60 -13.99
N ASN A 53 8.01 3.34 -12.94
CA ASN A 53 6.93 2.36 -12.96
C ASN A 53 5.63 2.99 -12.56
N SER A 54 4.57 2.33 -12.98
CA SER A 54 3.22 2.63 -12.55
C SER A 54 2.55 1.33 -12.18
N GLU A 55 2.05 1.25 -10.95
CA GLU A 55 1.31 0.10 -10.47
C GLU A 55 -0.02 0.55 -9.90
N THR A 56 -1.05 -0.26 -10.13
CA THR A 56 -2.39 -0.04 -9.61
C THR A 56 -2.75 -1.19 -8.68
N PHE A 57 -3.10 -0.88 -7.44
CA PHE A 57 -3.55 -1.86 -6.46
C PHE A 57 -4.97 -1.56 -6.01
N THR A 58 -5.75 -2.61 -5.74
CA THR A 58 -7.07 -2.49 -5.13
C THR A 58 -7.08 -3.17 -3.77
N PHE A 59 -7.80 -2.57 -2.81
CA PHE A 59 -7.94 -3.11 -1.47
C PHE A 59 -9.30 -2.75 -0.88
N GLU A 60 -9.68 -3.45 0.18
CA GLU A 60 -10.87 -3.16 0.96
C GLU A 60 -10.48 -2.66 2.34
N ALA A 61 -11.05 -1.54 2.80
CA ALA A 61 -10.78 -0.98 4.12
C ALA A 61 -12.01 -0.25 4.67
N ALA A 62 -12.06 -0.05 6.00
CA ALA A 62 -13.04 0.81 6.64
C ALA A 62 -12.35 2.08 7.16
N TYR A 63 -13.01 3.23 7.08
CA TYR A 63 -12.43 4.48 7.60
C TYR A 63 -12.47 4.53 9.15
N PRO A 64 -11.51 5.21 9.79
CA PRO A 64 -10.23 5.68 9.23
C PRO A 64 -9.23 4.51 9.11
N PHE A 65 -8.39 4.55 8.08
CA PHE A 65 -7.26 3.64 7.89
C PHE A 65 -5.99 4.43 7.55
N THR A 66 -4.84 3.82 7.75
CA THR A 66 -3.52 4.40 7.43
C THR A 66 -2.94 3.73 6.20
N ILE A 67 -2.44 4.53 5.27
CA ILE A 67 -1.63 4.05 4.15
C ILE A 67 -0.15 4.29 4.49
N ALA A 68 0.68 3.26 4.38
CA ALA A 68 2.13 3.39 4.39
C ALA A 68 2.70 3.00 3.03
N ILE A 69 3.72 3.72 2.58
CA ILE A 69 4.40 3.49 1.31
C ILE A 69 5.88 3.30 1.59
N GLU A 70 6.45 2.20 1.11
CA GLU A 70 7.89 2.01 1.01
C GLU A 70 8.29 2.27 -0.45
N ALA A 71 9.21 3.22 -0.68
CA ALA A 71 9.75 3.51 -2.00
C ALA A 71 11.26 3.31 -1.97
N LYS A 72 11.80 2.71 -3.04
CA LYS A 72 13.23 2.41 -3.18
C LYS A 72 13.70 2.84 -4.56
N ASP A 73 14.78 3.61 -4.55
CA ASP A 73 15.56 3.99 -5.72
C ASP A 73 16.77 3.04 -5.84
N PHE A 74 17.00 2.51 -7.04
CA PHE A 74 18.08 1.60 -7.38
C PHE A 74 19.14 2.31 -8.22
N LYS A 75 20.22 2.67 -7.52
CA LYS A 75 21.43 3.14 -8.19
C LYS A 75 22.15 1.98 -8.89
N GLU A 76 21.96 1.84 -10.19
CA GLU A 76 22.62 0.82 -11.02
C GLU A 76 24.14 1.02 -11.09
N THR A 77 24.58 2.25 -11.37
CA THR A 77 26.01 2.60 -11.50
C THR A 77 26.40 3.70 -10.52
N ASP A 78 27.70 3.84 -10.23
CA ASP A 78 28.18 4.91 -9.34
C ASP A 78 27.92 6.33 -9.86
N SER A 79 27.52 6.47 -11.13
CA SER A 79 27.09 7.76 -11.66
C SER A 79 25.77 8.24 -11.05
N GLY A 80 24.86 7.34 -10.68
CA GLY A 80 23.50 7.68 -10.27
C GLY A 80 22.68 8.42 -11.34
N ILE A 81 23.12 8.36 -12.60
CA ILE A 81 22.38 8.91 -13.73
C ILE A 81 21.58 7.77 -14.34
N GLU A 82 20.27 7.86 -14.24
CA GLU A 82 19.37 6.93 -14.90
C GLU A 82 19.02 7.36 -16.34
N TYR A 83 18.51 6.41 -17.11
CA TYR A 83 18.21 6.46 -18.54
C TYR A 83 17.11 7.46 -18.95
N ILE A 84 17.39 8.76 -18.84
CA ILE A 84 16.58 9.79 -19.48
C ILE A 84 17.02 9.91 -20.95
N GLY A 85 16.43 9.08 -21.81
CA GLY A 85 16.49 9.27 -23.26
C GLY A 85 17.76 8.74 -23.93
N GLU A 86 18.11 7.47 -23.68
CA GLU A 86 18.92 6.75 -24.67
C GLU A 86 18.20 6.77 -26.04
N PRO A 87 18.92 7.03 -27.14
CA PRO A 87 18.33 7.18 -28.48
C PRO A 87 17.70 5.90 -29.04
#